data_AF-A0A1H6BFN7-F1
#
_entry.id   AF-A0A1H6BFN7-F1
#
_cell.length_a   1.000
_cell.length_b   1.000
_cell.length_c   1.000
_cell.angle_alpha   90.00
_cell.angle_beta   90.00
_cell.angle_gamma   90.00
#
_symmetry.space_group_name_H-M   'P 1'
#
loop_
_entity.id
_entity.type
_entity.pdbx_description
1 polymer ?
#
loop_
_entity_poly.entity_id
_entity_poly.type
_entity_poly.pdbx_seq_one_letter_code
_entity_poly.pdbx_strand_id
1 'polypeptide(L)'
;MGHGIDIVIDKWDLKPGHDANAFMEKMSTDNSVTKIILVCDRQYTEKSNRRSGGAGTEAQIITPQIYQKTEQDKIVATFISIAAHRPTEDMALSVHRFFESIYNYFFSPDNVTSYRDDDCDNYKFIIHELFLYFIAALIKYERFATIDFFLSTEFYLGNSRSRRGKIMASYPIFRDYLKSFELRAKRLRRISPRADLLKERCNSVGIDFKHLMAADLILYIRNATDELYHNHWWPETLLYSTIDERVIEMFARAKSVAYFTKMIGMLNTSSVDTFKAKIEQIKARRDSIPKWSFHTLDLDELIGTSELGTVR
;
A
#
# COMPACT_ATOMS: atom_id res chain seq x y z
N MET A 1 -35.23 -12.11 -1.99
CA MET A 1 -34.17 -12.96 -2.56
C MET A 1 -32.85 -12.53 -1.93
N GLY A 2 -32.33 -13.29 -0.97
CA GLY A 2 -31.15 -12.92 -0.16
C GLY A 2 -29.85 -13.35 -0.83
N HIS A 3 -28.81 -12.53 -0.72
CA HIS A 3 -27.54 -12.64 -1.45
C HIS A 3 -26.61 -13.82 -1.07
N GLY A 4 -27.14 -14.96 -0.62
CA GLY A 4 -26.38 -16.22 -0.48
C GLY A 4 -25.19 -16.18 0.49
N ILE A 5 -25.15 -15.22 1.42
CA ILE A 5 -24.09 -15.06 2.41
C ILE A 5 -24.75 -15.05 3.79
N ASP A 6 -24.41 -16.04 4.62
CA ASP A 6 -24.80 -16.08 6.02
C ASP A 6 -23.78 -15.29 6.86
N ILE A 7 -24.27 -14.32 7.62
CA ILE A 7 -23.45 -13.39 8.40
C ILE A 7 -23.65 -13.70 9.88
N VAL A 8 -22.55 -13.98 10.59
CA VAL A 8 -22.51 -14.19 12.03
C VAL A 8 -21.87 -12.96 12.68
N ILE A 9 -22.60 -12.28 13.57
CA ILE A 9 -22.16 -11.06 14.25
C ILE A 9 -22.26 -11.27 15.76
N ASP A 10 -21.18 -11.00 16.46
CA ASP A 10 -21.06 -11.10 17.92
C ASP A 10 -22.25 -10.45 18.66
N LYS A 11 -22.68 -9.25 18.24
CA LYS A 11 -23.80 -8.49 18.81
C LYS A 11 -25.16 -9.18 18.68
N TRP A 12 -25.33 -10.08 17.72
CA TRP A 12 -26.60 -10.77 17.45
C TRP A 12 -26.56 -12.24 17.87
N ASP A 13 -25.39 -12.87 17.82
CA ASP A 13 -25.20 -14.30 18.03
C ASP A 13 -24.64 -14.66 19.43
N LEU A 14 -24.08 -13.70 20.18
CA LEU A 14 -23.75 -13.88 21.59
C LEU A 14 -24.97 -13.61 22.47
N LYS A 15 -25.38 -14.63 23.24
CA LYS A 15 -26.38 -14.47 24.30
C LYS A 15 -25.74 -13.88 25.55
N PRO A 16 -26.50 -13.15 26.39
CA PRO A 16 -26.01 -12.66 27.68
C PRO A 16 -25.40 -13.80 28.52
N GLY A 17 -24.14 -13.64 28.93
CA GLY A 17 -23.39 -14.65 29.71
C GLY A 17 -22.45 -15.55 28.90
N HIS A 18 -22.44 -15.47 27.57
CA HIS A 18 -21.47 -16.16 26.74
C HIS A 18 -20.11 -15.43 26.71
N ASP A 19 -19.00 -16.18 26.65
CA ASP A 19 -17.65 -15.61 26.54
C ASP A 19 -17.34 -15.26 25.07
N ALA A 20 -17.11 -13.97 24.82
CA ALA A 20 -16.71 -13.45 23.52
C ALA A 20 -15.41 -14.07 22.99
N ASN A 21 -14.48 -14.44 23.87
CA ASN A 21 -13.21 -15.06 23.44
C ASN A 21 -13.43 -16.48 22.93
N ALA A 22 -14.22 -17.28 23.65
CA ALA A 22 -14.60 -18.63 23.22
C ALA A 22 -15.42 -18.60 21.93
N PHE A 23 -16.23 -17.55 21.73
CA PHE A 23 -16.95 -17.32 20.47
C PHE A 23 -15.99 -16.99 19.32
N MET A 24 -15.01 -16.10 19.53
CA MET A 24 -14.00 -15.79 18.50
C MET A 24 -13.12 -16.99 18.15
N GLU A 25 -12.71 -17.78 19.14
CA GLU A 25 -11.93 -19.00 18.94
C GLU A 25 -12.75 -20.06 18.19
N LYS A 26 -14.05 -20.16 18.47
CA LYS A 26 -14.96 -20.99 17.69
C LYS A 26 -15.08 -20.49 16.24
N MET A 27 -15.21 -19.19 16.00
CA MET A 27 -15.32 -18.63 14.66
C MET A 27 -14.04 -18.78 13.83
N SER A 28 -12.86 -18.80 14.47
CA SER A 28 -11.58 -19.00 13.79
C SER A 28 -11.26 -20.46 13.47
N THR A 29 -11.91 -21.40 14.16
CA THR A 29 -11.69 -22.85 14.00
C THR A 29 -12.81 -23.56 13.25
N ASP A 30 -13.96 -22.92 13.06
CA ASP A 30 -15.09 -23.47 12.33
C ASP A 30 -14.87 -23.40 10.80
N ASN A 31 -14.74 -24.58 10.18
CA ASN A 31 -14.49 -24.71 8.75
C ASN A 31 -15.67 -24.25 7.87
N SER A 32 -16.86 -24.01 8.43
CA SER A 32 -18.00 -23.43 7.72
C SER A 32 -17.90 -21.91 7.59
N VAL A 33 -17.04 -21.26 8.40
CA VAL A 33 -16.79 -19.82 8.36
C VAL A 33 -15.74 -19.52 7.30
N THR A 34 -16.20 -19.05 6.15
CA THR A 34 -15.33 -18.80 4.99
C THR A 34 -14.56 -17.48 5.07
N LYS A 35 -15.07 -16.51 5.84
CA LYS A 35 -14.49 -15.17 6.01
C LYS A 35 -14.83 -14.62 7.40
N ILE A 36 -13.87 -13.96 8.06
CA ILE A 36 -14.04 -13.33 9.38
C ILE A 36 -13.70 -11.85 9.27
N ILE A 37 -14.59 -10.96 9.71
CA ILE A 37 -14.36 -9.51 9.73
C ILE A 37 -14.18 -9.10 11.20
N LEU A 38 -13.01 -8.55 11.53
CA LEU A 38 -12.71 -8.07 12.87
C LEU A 38 -12.79 -6.55 12.90
N VAL A 39 -13.74 -5.99 13.65
CA VAL A 39 -13.88 -4.54 13.85
C VAL A 39 -13.37 -4.20 15.24
N CYS A 40 -12.11 -3.80 15.34
CA CYS A 40 -11.50 -3.41 16.62
C CYS A 40 -11.70 -1.92 16.90
N ASP A 41 -12.38 -1.62 17.99
CA ASP A 41 -12.38 -0.28 18.56
C ASP A 41 -11.28 -0.12 19.64
N ARG A 42 -11.12 1.11 20.12
CA ARG A 42 -10.13 1.44 21.14
C ARG A 42 -10.36 0.66 22.45
N GLN A 43 -11.61 0.40 22.84
CA GLN A 43 -11.93 -0.31 24.07
C GLN A 43 -11.55 -1.80 24.00
N TYR A 44 -11.71 -2.43 22.83
CA TYR A 44 -11.33 -3.81 22.58
C TYR A 44 -9.81 -4.03 22.72
N THR A 45 -9.02 -3.11 22.17
CA THR A 45 -7.55 -3.12 22.28
C THR A 45 -7.08 -2.93 23.72
N GLU A 46 -7.71 -2.01 24.46
CA GLU A 46 -7.37 -1.74 25.87
C GLU A 46 -7.73 -2.90 26.81
N LYS A 47 -8.84 -3.61 26.57
CA LYS A 47 -9.22 -4.80 27.34
C LYS A 47 -8.30 -5.99 27.10
N SER A 48 -7.83 -6.17 25.86
CA SER A 48 -6.88 -7.24 25.51
C SER A 48 -5.52 -7.00 26.19
N ASN A 49 -5.05 -5.74 26.22
CA ASN A 49 -3.79 -5.37 26.87
C ASN A 49 -3.81 -5.53 28.40
N ARG A 50 -4.97 -5.36 29.06
CA ARG A 50 -5.09 -5.51 30.53
C ARG A 50 -5.04 -6.94 31.02
N ARG A 51 -5.17 -7.94 30.14
CA ARG A 51 -5.10 -9.37 30.52
C ARG A 51 -3.67 -9.95 30.50
N SER A 52 -2.68 -9.16 30.08
CA SER A 52 -1.25 -9.53 30.00
C SER A 52 -0.46 -9.16 31.27
N GLY A 53 -1.09 -9.27 32.44
CA GLY A 53 -0.45 -8.97 33.72
C GLY A 53 0.42 -10.12 34.20
N GLY A 54 1.66 -10.21 33.72
CA GLY A 54 2.68 -11.09 34.29
C GLY A 54 3.29 -12.11 33.33
N ALA A 55 4.03 -11.63 32.34
CA ALA A 55 5.15 -12.36 31.74
C ALA A 55 6.13 -11.32 31.23
N GLY A 56 7.40 -11.45 31.63
CA GLY A 56 8.48 -10.54 31.27
C GLY A 56 8.59 -10.34 29.76
N THR A 57 9.33 -9.28 29.42
CA THR A 57 9.98 -8.78 28.19
C THR A 57 10.05 -9.67 26.92
N GLU A 58 9.62 -10.93 26.93
CA GLU A 58 9.53 -11.85 25.80
C GLU A 58 8.08 -12.05 25.28
N ALA A 59 7.04 -11.61 26.01
CA ALA A 59 5.64 -11.70 25.56
C ALA A 59 5.18 -10.51 24.67
N GLN A 60 6.02 -9.49 24.49
CA GLN A 60 5.74 -8.36 23.58
C GLN A 60 6.19 -8.59 22.13
N ILE A 61 6.75 -9.78 21.85
CA ILE A 61 6.91 -10.25 20.49
C ILE A 61 5.55 -10.81 20.07
N ILE A 62 4.67 -9.90 19.63
CA ILE A 62 3.52 -10.23 18.79
C ILE A 62 4.05 -11.21 17.75
N THR A 63 3.64 -12.47 17.89
CA THR A 63 4.17 -13.58 17.11
C THR A 63 4.00 -13.24 15.62
N PRO A 64 5.07 -13.17 14.82
CA PRO A 64 4.98 -12.87 13.38
C PRO A 64 4.11 -13.88 12.61
N GLN A 65 3.74 -14.99 13.24
CA GLN A 65 2.85 -16.03 12.74
C GLN A 65 1.35 -15.72 12.94
N ILE A 66 0.98 -14.70 13.74
CA ILE A 66 -0.41 -14.34 14.06
C ILE A 66 -0.92 -13.13 13.23
N TYR A 67 -0.03 -12.31 12.67
CA TYR A 67 -0.36 -11.45 11.51
C TYR A 67 -0.41 -12.33 10.25
N GLN A 68 -1.35 -13.30 10.26
CA GLN A 68 -1.53 -14.30 9.22
C GLN A 68 -1.91 -13.60 7.92
N LYS A 69 -1.22 -13.96 6.84
CA LYS A 69 -1.54 -13.67 5.43
C LYS A 69 -3.05 -13.49 5.15
N THR A 70 -3.89 -14.30 5.79
CA THR A 70 -5.35 -14.23 5.82
C THR A 70 -5.94 -12.83 6.10
N GLU A 71 -5.42 -12.06 7.07
CA GLU A 71 -5.96 -10.72 7.38
C GLU A 71 -5.59 -9.68 6.30
N GLN A 72 -4.38 -9.78 5.77
CA GLN A 72 -3.96 -8.93 4.66
C GLN A 72 -4.77 -9.23 3.40
N ASP A 73 -4.97 -10.51 3.08
CA ASP A 73 -5.77 -10.94 1.93
C ASP A 73 -7.21 -10.38 2.03
N LYS A 74 -7.78 -10.27 3.24
CA LYS A 74 -9.10 -9.65 3.47
C LYS A 74 -9.10 -8.14 3.23
N ILE A 75 -8.08 -7.41 3.70
CA ILE A 75 -7.96 -5.97 3.46
C ILE A 75 -7.85 -5.72 1.95
N VAL A 76 -6.98 -6.47 1.27
CA VAL A 76 -6.81 -6.36 -0.19
C VAL A 76 -8.09 -6.73 -0.92
N ALA A 77 -8.81 -7.77 -0.50
CA ALA A 77 -10.13 -8.11 -1.06
C ALA A 77 -11.15 -6.97 -0.88
N THR A 78 -11.09 -6.25 0.24
CA THR A 78 -11.92 -5.07 0.48
C THR A 78 -11.55 -3.93 -0.48
N PHE A 79 -10.26 -3.67 -0.69
CA PHE A 79 -9.79 -2.70 -1.68
C PHE A 79 -10.26 -3.04 -3.10
N ILE A 80 -10.15 -4.31 -3.49
CA ILE A 80 -10.65 -4.82 -4.77
C ILE A 80 -12.16 -4.59 -4.87
N SER A 81 -12.92 -4.90 -3.82
CA SER A 81 -14.38 -4.70 -3.79
C SER A 81 -14.78 -3.23 -3.92
N ILE A 82 -14.06 -2.33 -3.24
CA ILE A 82 -14.26 -0.87 -3.37
C ILE A 82 -13.98 -0.44 -4.82
N ALA A 83 -12.83 -0.81 -5.37
CA ALA A 83 -12.44 -0.44 -6.73
C ALA A 83 -13.41 -0.98 -7.78
N ALA A 84 -13.87 -2.22 -7.63
CA ALA A 84 -14.79 -2.87 -8.56
C ALA A 84 -16.20 -2.26 -8.50
N HIS A 85 -16.74 -2.04 -7.29
CA HIS A 85 -18.17 -1.82 -7.11
C HIS A 85 -18.55 -0.43 -6.55
N ARG A 86 -17.67 0.23 -5.80
CA ARG A 86 -17.98 1.50 -5.09
C ARG A 86 -16.75 2.44 -4.99
N PRO A 87 -16.17 2.90 -6.11
CA PRO A 87 -15.00 3.79 -6.11
C PRO A 87 -15.38 5.26 -5.83
N THR A 88 -16.23 5.51 -4.83
CA THR A 88 -16.70 6.85 -4.48
C THR A 88 -15.67 7.60 -3.64
N GLU A 89 -15.75 8.93 -3.62
CA GLU A 89 -14.88 9.77 -2.78
C GLU A 89 -15.03 9.42 -1.29
N ASP A 90 -16.24 9.15 -0.79
CA ASP A 90 -16.47 8.72 0.60
C ASP A 90 -15.72 7.43 0.97
N MET A 91 -15.69 6.45 0.04
CA MET A 91 -14.94 5.22 0.25
C MET A 91 -13.43 5.48 0.18
N ALA A 92 -12.98 6.33 -0.75
CA ALA A 92 -11.58 6.74 -0.81
C ALA A 92 -11.15 7.47 0.48
N LEU A 93 -11.98 8.35 1.04
CA LEU A 93 -11.75 9.02 2.33
C LEU A 93 -11.73 8.02 3.50
N SER A 94 -12.58 6.99 3.46
CA SER A 94 -12.58 5.94 4.48
C SER A 94 -11.27 5.15 4.46
N VAL A 95 -10.78 4.79 3.27
CA VAL A 95 -9.46 4.15 3.10
C VAL A 95 -8.32 5.11 3.48
N HIS A 96 -8.47 6.40 3.18
CA HIS A 96 -7.49 7.44 3.51
C HIS A 96 -7.31 7.54 5.03
N ARG A 97 -8.41 7.66 5.79
CA ARG A 97 -8.41 7.63 7.26
C ARG A 97 -7.89 6.31 7.83
N PHE A 98 -8.13 5.18 7.16
CA PHE A 98 -7.51 3.91 7.53
C PHE A 98 -5.98 4.00 7.44
N PHE A 99 -5.43 4.55 6.36
CA PHE A 99 -3.99 4.77 6.22
C PHE A 99 -3.44 5.77 7.26
N GLU A 100 -4.16 6.86 7.56
CA GLU A 100 -3.80 7.78 8.66
C GLU A 100 -3.71 7.02 10.01
N SER A 101 -4.67 6.13 10.28
CA SER A 101 -4.72 5.38 11.53
C SER A 101 -3.54 4.42 11.69
N ILE A 102 -3.18 3.69 10.62
CA ILE A 102 -2.11 2.69 10.67
C ILE A 102 -0.72 3.32 10.53
N TYR A 103 -0.60 4.54 10.00
CA TYR A 103 0.68 5.27 9.95
C TYR A 103 1.29 5.48 11.36
N ASN A 104 0.49 5.43 12.43
CA ASN A 104 1.00 5.44 13.80
C ASN A 104 1.97 4.29 14.10
N TYR A 105 1.86 3.14 13.42
CA TYR A 105 2.75 1.99 13.60
C TYR A 105 4.13 2.16 12.94
N PHE A 106 4.40 3.27 12.26
CA PHE A 106 5.74 3.59 11.76
C PHE A 106 6.71 3.96 12.88
N PHE A 107 6.17 4.27 14.07
CA PHE A 107 6.91 4.78 15.20
C PHE A 107 6.65 3.91 16.42
N SER A 108 7.66 3.82 17.28
CA SER A 108 7.48 3.26 18.61
C SER A 108 6.44 4.08 19.39
N PRO A 109 5.58 3.41 20.19
CA PRO A 109 4.62 4.09 21.05
C PRO A 109 5.30 5.10 22.01
N ASP A 110 4.63 6.21 22.31
CA ASP A 110 5.19 7.29 23.14
C ASP A 110 5.58 6.84 24.58
N ASN A 111 5.05 5.71 25.05
CA ASN A 111 5.35 5.14 26.36
C ASN A 111 6.58 4.21 26.37
N VAL A 112 7.22 3.97 25.23
CA VAL A 112 8.42 3.13 25.11
C VAL A 112 9.66 4.01 25.16
N THR A 113 10.51 3.79 26.16
CA THR A 113 11.73 4.61 26.41
C THR A 113 12.98 4.07 25.73
N SER A 114 12.95 2.83 25.23
CA SER A 114 14.06 2.21 24.50
C SER A 114 13.49 1.38 23.35
N TYR A 115 14.00 1.62 22.15
CA TYR A 115 13.65 0.90 20.94
C TYR A 115 14.85 0.95 19.99
N ARG A 116 14.90 0.02 19.04
CA ARG A 116 15.85 0.03 17.93
C ARG A 116 15.22 0.66 16.71
N ASP A 117 16.05 1.27 15.86
CA ASP A 117 15.59 1.91 14.62
C ASP A 117 14.81 0.97 13.69
N ASP A 118 15.05 -0.35 13.78
CA ASP A 118 14.46 -1.39 12.92
C ASP A 118 13.23 -2.09 13.52
N ASP A 119 12.83 -1.78 14.77
CA ASP A 119 11.75 -2.49 15.47
C ASP A 119 10.37 -2.35 14.79
N CYS A 120 10.16 -1.26 14.02
CA CYS A 120 8.90 -1.00 13.32
C CYS A 120 8.95 -1.33 11.82
N ASP A 121 10.07 -1.84 11.29
CA ASP A 121 10.26 -2.03 9.85
C ASP A 121 9.25 -2.99 9.22
N ASN A 122 8.78 -3.99 9.98
CA ASN A 122 7.73 -4.91 9.54
C ASN A 122 6.41 -4.16 9.25
N TYR A 123 6.00 -3.23 10.12
CA TYR A 123 4.80 -2.43 9.92
C TYR A 123 4.95 -1.48 8.74
N LYS A 124 6.11 -0.81 8.65
CA LYS A 124 6.42 0.07 7.50
C LYS A 124 6.33 -0.69 6.18
N PHE A 125 6.86 -1.91 6.12
CA PHE A 125 6.76 -2.77 4.93
C PHE A 125 5.31 -3.15 4.62
N ILE A 126 4.56 -3.66 5.59
CA ILE A 126 3.17 -4.12 5.38
C ILE A 126 2.28 -2.96 4.95
N ILE A 127 2.41 -1.79 5.57
CA ILE A 127 1.60 -0.61 5.24
C ILE A 127 1.94 -0.09 3.84
N HIS A 128 3.22 -0.07 3.47
CA HIS A 128 3.63 0.23 2.10
C HIS A 128 3.02 -0.74 1.09
N GLU A 129 3.07 -2.04 1.39
CA GLU A 129 2.50 -3.09 0.56
C GLU A 129 0.98 -2.91 0.40
N LEU A 130 0.24 -2.65 1.49
CA LEU A 130 -1.18 -2.34 1.44
C LEU A 130 -1.49 -1.10 0.61
N PHE A 131 -0.66 -0.06 0.73
CA PHE A 131 -0.80 1.18 -0.05
C PHE A 131 -0.68 0.90 -1.54
N LEU A 132 0.35 0.14 -1.94
CA LEU A 132 0.52 -0.31 -3.31
C LEU A 132 -0.67 -1.17 -3.79
N TYR A 133 -1.19 -2.10 -2.98
CA TYR A 133 -2.35 -2.91 -3.37
C TYR A 133 -3.62 -2.09 -3.57
N PHE A 134 -3.84 -1.04 -2.78
CA PHE A 134 -5.00 -0.17 -2.97
C PHE A 134 -4.93 0.56 -4.31
N ILE A 135 -3.78 1.17 -4.63
CA ILE A 135 -3.57 1.84 -5.92
C ILE A 135 -3.63 0.85 -7.08
N ALA A 136 -3.03 -0.34 -6.92
CA ALA A 136 -3.08 -1.40 -7.93
C ALA A 136 -4.51 -1.89 -8.19
N ALA A 137 -5.34 -2.01 -7.15
CA ALA A 137 -6.76 -2.35 -7.29
C ALA A 137 -7.51 -1.26 -8.09
N LEU A 138 -7.29 0.02 -7.76
CA LEU A 138 -7.91 1.12 -8.51
C LEU A 138 -7.45 1.14 -9.98
N ILE A 139 -6.17 0.87 -10.23
CA ILE A 139 -5.60 0.73 -11.59
C ILE A 139 -6.27 -0.41 -12.35
N LYS A 140 -6.39 -1.60 -11.73
CA LYS A 140 -7.01 -2.79 -12.33
C LYS A 140 -8.43 -2.53 -12.82
N TYR A 141 -9.18 -1.66 -12.13
CA TYR A 141 -10.54 -1.27 -12.51
C TYR A 141 -10.63 0.13 -13.15
N GLU A 142 -9.50 0.69 -13.62
CA GLU A 142 -9.40 1.99 -14.31
C GLU A 142 -10.05 3.17 -13.56
N ARG A 143 -9.96 3.17 -12.22
CA ARG A 143 -10.53 4.21 -11.35
C ARG A 143 -9.61 5.42 -11.21
N PHE A 144 -9.20 6.01 -12.34
CA PHE A 144 -8.18 7.06 -12.37
C PHE A 144 -8.55 8.33 -11.61
N ALA A 145 -9.82 8.74 -11.64
CA ALA A 145 -10.31 9.90 -10.88
C ALA A 145 -10.20 9.65 -9.35
N THR A 146 -10.51 8.44 -8.89
CA THR A 146 -10.37 8.07 -7.48
C THR A 146 -8.90 8.05 -7.04
N ILE A 147 -7.99 7.59 -7.90
CA ILE A 147 -6.54 7.65 -7.64
C ILE A 147 -6.09 9.09 -7.50
N ASP A 148 -6.51 9.98 -8.42
CA ASP A 148 -6.16 11.39 -8.38
C ASP A 148 -6.64 12.06 -7.09
N PHE A 149 -7.91 11.87 -6.74
CA PHE A 149 -8.48 12.37 -5.49
C PHE A 149 -7.71 11.87 -4.26
N PHE A 150 -7.47 10.56 -4.18
CA PHE A 150 -6.80 9.94 -3.04
C PHE A 150 -5.34 10.40 -2.89
N LEU A 151 -4.59 10.52 -3.99
CA LEU A 151 -3.18 10.93 -3.96
C LEU A 151 -2.98 12.43 -3.83
N SER A 152 -3.99 13.25 -4.16
CA SER A 152 -3.98 14.70 -3.95
C SER A 152 -4.36 15.09 -2.53
N THR A 153 -5.06 14.21 -1.81
CA THR A 153 -5.49 14.45 -0.43
C THR A 153 -4.33 14.16 0.53
N GLU A 154 -3.86 15.17 1.25
CA GLU A 154 -2.82 14.99 2.28
C GLU A 154 -3.33 14.18 3.48
N PHE A 155 -2.44 13.42 4.10
CA PHE A 155 -2.70 12.58 5.26
C PHE A 155 -2.43 13.35 6.56
N TYR A 156 -3.42 13.35 7.45
CA TYR A 156 -3.28 13.88 8.80
C TYR A 156 -2.46 12.92 9.66
N LEU A 157 -1.28 13.37 10.06
CA LEU A 157 -0.37 12.62 10.92
C LEU A 157 -0.58 12.90 12.40
N GLY A 158 -1.35 13.93 12.78
CA GLY A 158 -1.54 14.30 14.18
C GLY A 158 -0.28 14.71 14.94
N ASN A 159 -0.44 15.02 16.22
CA ASN A 159 0.64 15.49 17.09
C ASN A 159 1.28 14.31 17.84
N SER A 160 2.42 13.81 17.36
CA SER A 160 3.29 12.91 18.12
C SER A 160 4.67 13.53 18.28
N ARG A 161 5.28 13.34 19.45
CA ARG A 161 6.65 13.80 19.76
C ARG A 161 7.70 13.21 18.81
N SER A 162 7.41 12.04 18.25
CA SER A 162 8.28 11.30 17.33
C SER A 162 8.20 11.81 15.88
N ARG A 163 7.27 12.72 15.57
CA ARG A 163 7.07 13.30 14.23
C ARG A 163 7.78 14.64 14.17
N ARG A 164 8.68 14.87 13.20
CA ARG A 164 9.38 16.15 12.94
C ARG A 164 8.42 17.30 12.55
N GLY A 165 7.48 17.66 13.42
CA GLY A 165 6.61 18.85 13.30
C GLY A 165 5.61 18.87 12.14
N LYS A 166 5.58 17.87 11.24
CA LYS A 166 4.61 17.81 10.12
C LYS A 166 3.28 17.24 10.59
N ILE A 167 2.23 18.05 10.49
CA ILE A 167 0.84 17.68 10.84
C ILE A 167 0.14 17.03 9.65
N MET A 168 0.40 17.53 8.44
CA MET A 168 -0.09 16.98 7.18
C MET A 168 1.09 16.52 6.33
N ALA A 169 0.92 15.46 5.56
CA ALA A 169 1.93 15.02 4.60
C ALA A 169 1.31 14.32 3.38
N SER A 170 2.01 14.43 2.25
CA SER A 170 1.65 13.71 1.02
C SER A 170 1.99 12.21 1.11
N TYR A 171 1.41 11.41 0.21
CA TYR A 171 1.55 9.95 0.19
C TYR A 171 2.98 9.35 0.17
N PRO A 172 4.06 10.01 -0.28
CA PRO A 172 5.40 9.43 -0.25
C PRO A 172 5.87 8.95 1.13
N ILE A 173 5.27 9.45 2.21
CA ILE A 173 5.50 8.99 3.58
C ILE A 173 5.28 7.49 3.78
N PHE A 174 4.43 6.85 2.99
CA PHE A 174 4.18 5.41 3.10
C PHE A 174 5.32 4.56 2.52
N ARG A 175 6.30 5.18 1.85
CA ARG A 175 7.54 4.55 1.41
C ARG A 175 8.69 5.03 2.30
N ASP A 176 8.72 4.55 3.54
CA ASP A 176 9.84 4.81 4.45
C ASP A 176 11.01 3.82 4.23
N TYR A 177 12.19 4.21 4.70
CA TYR A 177 13.40 3.40 4.70
C TYR A 177 13.29 2.21 5.68
N LEU A 178 13.76 1.04 5.25
CA LEU A 178 13.74 -0.21 6.03
C LEU A 178 15.18 -0.67 6.31
N LYS A 179 15.71 -0.32 7.48
CA LYS A 179 17.10 -0.63 7.86
C LYS A 179 17.36 -2.15 7.91
N SER A 180 16.39 -2.91 8.40
CA SER A 180 16.43 -4.38 8.45
C SER A 180 16.62 -5.00 7.06
N PHE A 181 16.08 -4.38 6.00
CA PHE A 181 16.19 -4.90 4.64
C PHE A 181 17.54 -4.59 4.03
N GLU A 182 18.17 -3.46 4.36
CA GLU A 182 19.55 -3.17 3.96
C GLU A 182 20.53 -4.22 4.52
N LEU A 183 20.40 -4.51 5.82
CA LEU A 183 21.21 -5.54 6.49
C LEU A 183 20.98 -6.93 5.89
N ARG A 184 19.72 -7.26 5.60
CA ARG A 184 19.33 -8.54 5.00
C ARG A 184 19.79 -8.67 3.54
N ALA A 185 19.78 -7.60 2.75
CA ALA A 185 20.27 -7.57 1.38
C ALA A 185 21.75 -7.97 1.30
N LYS A 186 22.57 -7.37 2.18
CA LYS A 186 24.01 -7.68 2.31
C LYS A 186 24.24 -9.15 2.66
N ARG A 187 23.46 -9.70 3.59
CA ARG A 187 23.56 -11.11 4.02
C ARG A 187 23.11 -12.11 2.94
N LEU A 188 22.00 -11.84 2.26
CA LEU A 188 21.41 -12.76 1.28
C LEU A 188 21.93 -12.57 -0.15
N ARG A 189 22.79 -11.57 -0.38
CA ARG A 189 23.29 -11.17 -1.71
C ARG A 189 22.13 -10.92 -2.70
N ARG A 190 21.09 -10.22 -2.22
CA ARG A 190 19.91 -9.84 -3.00
C ARG A 190 19.96 -8.35 -3.32
N ILE A 191 19.43 -7.97 -4.49
CA ILE A 191 19.45 -6.58 -4.95
C ILE A 191 18.41 -5.72 -4.19
N SER A 192 17.16 -6.17 -4.10
CA SER A 192 16.14 -5.56 -3.23
C SER A 192 15.28 -6.62 -2.54
N PRO A 193 15.53 -6.93 -1.26
CA PRO A 193 14.64 -7.81 -0.49
C PRO A 193 13.20 -7.30 -0.40
N ARG A 194 12.99 -5.99 -0.53
CA ARG A 194 11.66 -5.37 -0.57
C ARG A 194 10.92 -5.78 -1.83
N ALA A 195 11.57 -5.65 -2.99
CA ALA A 195 11.00 -6.05 -4.27
C ALA A 195 10.70 -7.55 -4.30
N ASP A 196 11.63 -8.38 -3.79
CA ASP A 196 11.45 -9.84 -3.71
C ASP A 196 10.20 -10.21 -2.91
N LEU A 197 10.03 -9.63 -1.72
CA LEU A 197 8.87 -9.89 -0.87
C LEU A 197 7.56 -9.39 -1.48
N LEU A 198 7.56 -8.20 -2.10
CA LEU A 198 6.38 -7.67 -2.80
C LEU A 198 5.95 -8.61 -3.94
N LYS A 199 6.91 -9.12 -4.73
CA LYS A 199 6.61 -10.07 -5.82
C LYS A 199 6.11 -11.40 -5.29
N GLU A 200 6.75 -11.96 -4.26
CA GLU A 200 6.35 -13.24 -3.67
C GLU A 200 4.93 -13.19 -3.10
N ARG A 201 4.59 -12.12 -2.38
CA ARG A 201 3.31 -11.96 -1.67
C ARG A 201 2.14 -11.56 -2.58
N CYS A 202 2.42 -10.87 -3.69
CA CYS A 202 1.39 -10.45 -4.64
C CYS A 202 0.63 -11.65 -5.26
N ASN A 203 1.29 -12.81 -5.40
CA ASN A 203 0.72 -13.97 -6.09
C ASN A 203 -0.56 -14.53 -5.45
N SER A 204 -0.88 -14.17 -4.21
CA SER A 204 -2.02 -14.74 -3.46
C SER A 204 -3.22 -13.82 -3.25
N VAL A 205 -3.17 -12.55 -3.66
CA VAL A 205 -4.14 -11.53 -3.20
C VAL A 205 -5.18 -11.09 -4.26
N GLY A 206 -5.22 -11.75 -5.42
CA GLY A 206 -6.18 -11.42 -6.50
C GLY A 206 -5.86 -10.15 -7.30
N ILE A 207 -4.63 -9.65 -7.15
CA ILE A 207 -4.03 -8.57 -7.95
C ILE A 207 -2.80 -9.15 -8.64
N ASP A 208 -2.73 -9.04 -9.97
CA ASP A 208 -1.55 -9.48 -10.70
C ASP A 208 -0.40 -8.49 -10.47
N PHE A 209 0.83 -9.00 -10.43
CA PHE A 209 2.03 -8.21 -10.14
C PHE A 209 2.23 -7.03 -11.10
N LYS A 210 1.77 -7.14 -12.35
CA LYS A 210 1.77 -6.04 -13.32
C LYS A 210 1.01 -4.78 -12.85
N HIS A 211 -0.11 -4.97 -12.14
CA HIS A 211 -0.87 -3.84 -11.59
C HIS A 211 -0.13 -3.20 -10.42
N LEU A 212 0.62 -4.01 -9.65
CA LEU A 212 1.47 -3.53 -8.58
C LEU A 212 2.65 -2.70 -9.13
N MET A 213 3.28 -3.19 -10.20
CA MET A 213 4.31 -2.45 -10.94
C MET A 213 3.78 -1.14 -11.51
N ALA A 214 2.59 -1.16 -12.10
CA ALA A 214 1.95 0.04 -12.59
C ALA A 214 1.66 1.04 -11.46
N ALA A 215 1.15 0.58 -10.30
CA ALA A 215 0.93 1.43 -9.13
C ALA A 215 2.22 2.10 -8.67
N ASP A 216 3.29 1.31 -8.52
CA ASP A 216 4.59 1.79 -8.05
C ASP A 216 5.21 2.82 -9.02
N LEU A 217 5.08 2.58 -10.34
CA LEU A 217 5.50 3.53 -11.38
C LEU A 217 4.70 4.83 -11.34
N ILE A 218 3.38 4.76 -11.20
CA ILE A 218 2.51 5.95 -11.15
C ILE A 218 2.84 6.81 -9.93
N LEU A 219 3.06 6.18 -8.77
CA LEU A 219 3.45 6.89 -7.55
C LEU A 219 4.81 7.57 -7.70
N TYR A 220 5.79 6.89 -8.30
CA TYR A 220 7.09 7.47 -8.64
C TYR A 220 6.95 8.67 -9.58
N ILE A 221 6.31 8.52 -10.74
CA ILE A 221 6.19 9.59 -11.75
C ILE A 221 5.36 10.76 -11.20
N ARG A 222 4.25 10.48 -10.51
CA ARG A 222 3.38 11.53 -9.97
C ARG A 222 4.15 12.40 -8.97
N ASN A 223 4.95 11.79 -8.09
CA ASN A 223 5.74 12.48 -7.07
C ASN A 223 7.06 13.08 -7.60
N ALA A 224 7.57 12.63 -8.74
CA ALA A 224 8.79 13.17 -9.34
C ALA A 224 8.56 14.60 -9.86
N THR A 225 8.60 15.57 -8.95
CA THR A 225 8.56 17.02 -9.19
C THR A 225 9.81 17.69 -8.61
N ASP A 226 10.07 18.91 -9.05
CA ASP A 226 11.33 19.65 -8.87
C ASP A 226 11.68 20.01 -7.41
N GLU A 227 10.70 19.92 -6.51
CA GLU A 227 10.77 20.63 -5.23
C GLU A 227 11.25 19.80 -4.02
N LEU A 228 11.42 18.47 -4.11
CA LEU A 228 11.51 17.64 -2.89
C LEU A 228 12.63 16.59 -2.91
N TYR A 229 13.82 16.98 -2.45
CA TYR A 229 14.94 16.07 -2.13
C TYR A 229 14.71 15.16 -0.90
N HIS A 230 13.66 15.42 -0.09
CA HIS A 230 13.51 14.78 1.22
C HIS A 230 12.26 13.92 1.41
N ASN A 231 11.42 13.75 0.38
CA ASN A 231 10.22 12.90 0.47
C ASN A 231 9.82 12.35 -0.91
N HIS A 232 10.72 11.56 -1.50
CA HIS A 232 10.54 11.01 -2.84
C HIS A 232 10.07 9.55 -2.80
N TRP A 233 9.04 9.21 -3.59
CA TRP A 233 8.61 7.82 -3.77
C TRP A 233 9.60 7.08 -4.66
N TRP A 234 10.43 6.20 -4.09
CA TRP A 234 11.32 5.34 -4.88
C TRP A 234 10.66 3.99 -5.18
N PRO A 235 10.46 3.63 -6.46
CA PRO A 235 9.79 2.40 -6.82
C PRO A 235 10.69 1.19 -6.57
N GLU A 236 10.10 0.08 -6.14
CA GLU A 236 10.79 -1.16 -5.76
C GLU A 236 10.48 -2.29 -6.74
N THR A 237 9.21 -2.40 -7.14
CA THR A 237 8.69 -3.49 -7.97
C THR A 237 9.25 -3.49 -9.38
N LEU A 238 9.65 -2.31 -9.88
CA LEU A 238 10.20 -2.11 -11.21
C LEU A 238 11.59 -2.74 -11.42
N LEU A 239 12.22 -3.29 -10.37
CA LEU A 239 13.34 -4.23 -10.52
C LEU A 239 13.02 -5.38 -11.49
N TYR A 240 11.74 -5.77 -11.56
CA TYR A 240 11.25 -6.87 -12.37
C TYR A 240 10.70 -6.45 -13.74
N SER A 241 10.84 -5.17 -14.11
CA SER A 241 10.31 -4.63 -15.38
C SER A 241 10.98 -5.20 -16.63
N THR A 242 12.11 -5.89 -16.47
CA THR A 242 12.90 -6.44 -17.58
C THR A 242 12.48 -7.82 -18.05
N ILE A 243 11.61 -8.52 -17.32
CA ILE A 243 11.42 -9.96 -17.50
C ILE A 243 10.24 -10.28 -18.42
N ASP A 244 9.09 -9.60 -18.32
CA ASP A 244 7.85 -10.05 -18.99
C ASP A 244 6.97 -8.95 -19.63
N GLU A 245 7.13 -7.66 -19.28
CA GLU A 245 6.25 -6.58 -19.77
C GLU A 245 7.04 -5.36 -20.23
N ARG A 246 7.24 -5.22 -21.54
CA ARG A 246 7.96 -4.07 -22.11
C ARG A 246 7.20 -2.76 -21.91
N VAL A 247 5.89 -2.75 -22.15
CA VAL A 247 5.02 -1.57 -21.99
C VAL A 247 3.91 -1.92 -21.01
N ILE A 248 3.69 -1.08 -20.01
CA ILE A 248 2.59 -1.26 -19.07
C ILE A 248 1.26 -1.00 -19.79
N GLU A 249 0.32 -1.93 -19.64
CA GLU A 249 -0.93 -1.99 -20.41
C GLU A 249 -1.71 -0.66 -20.47
N MET A 250 -1.83 0.06 -19.34
CA MET A 250 -2.57 1.34 -19.31
C MET A 250 -1.93 2.39 -20.23
N PHE A 251 -0.60 2.41 -20.36
CA PHE A 251 0.08 3.36 -21.22
C PHE A 251 0.03 2.93 -22.68
N ALA A 252 0.05 1.62 -22.96
CA ALA A 252 -0.25 1.10 -24.29
C ALA A 252 -1.66 1.53 -24.77
N ARG A 253 -2.67 1.49 -23.88
CA ARG A 253 -4.03 2.00 -24.15
C ARG A 253 -4.05 3.52 -24.33
N ALA A 254 -3.16 4.24 -23.65
CA ALA A 254 -3.01 5.70 -23.75
C ALA A 254 -2.38 6.19 -25.07
N LYS A 255 -2.20 5.29 -26.04
CA LYS A 255 -2.09 5.64 -27.46
C LYS A 255 -3.28 6.48 -27.93
N SER A 256 -4.48 6.22 -27.39
CA SER A 256 -5.66 7.07 -27.61
C SER A 256 -5.62 8.33 -26.75
N VAL A 257 -5.78 9.50 -27.36
CA VAL A 257 -5.90 10.79 -26.66
C VAL A 257 -7.09 10.77 -25.71
N ALA A 258 -8.24 10.26 -26.14
CA ALA A 258 -9.42 10.14 -25.29
C ALA A 258 -9.17 9.28 -24.04
N TYR A 259 -8.40 8.20 -24.17
CA TYR A 259 -8.00 7.37 -23.03
C TYR A 259 -7.00 8.10 -22.13
N PHE A 260 -5.95 8.70 -22.70
CA PHE A 260 -4.94 9.45 -21.94
C PHE A 260 -5.59 10.59 -21.13
N THR A 261 -6.59 11.27 -21.68
CA THR A 261 -7.33 12.35 -20.98
C THR A 261 -7.91 11.89 -19.64
N LYS A 262 -8.32 10.61 -19.52
CA LYS A 262 -8.81 10.06 -18.25
C LYS A 262 -7.70 9.90 -17.19
N MET A 263 -6.44 9.81 -17.61
CA MET A 263 -5.26 9.57 -16.77
C MET A 263 -4.60 10.85 -16.28
N ILE A 264 -4.91 12.00 -16.89
CA ILE A 264 -4.26 13.30 -16.64
C ILE A 264 -4.19 13.63 -15.15
N GLY A 265 -5.32 13.49 -14.45
CA GLY A 265 -5.41 13.69 -13.01
C GLY A 265 -4.39 12.84 -12.26
N MET A 266 -4.45 11.51 -12.38
CA MET A 266 -3.57 10.60 -11.63
C MET A 266 -2.07 10.76 -11.95
N LEU A 267 -1.72 11.25 -13.14
CA LEU A 267 -0.33 11.50 -13.53
C LEU A 267 0.22 12.86 -13.05
N ASN A 268 -0.65 13.71 -12.51
CA ASN A 268 -0.35 15.10 -12.15
C ASN A 268 0.28 15.84 -13.35
N THR A 269 -0.49 15.93 -14.42
CA THR A 269 -0.14 16.56 -15.70
C THR A 269 -1.37 17.25 -16.28
N SER A 270 -1.25 17.93 -17.43
CA SER A 270 -2.38 18.64 -18.07
C SER A 270 -2.66 18.18 -19.51
N SER A 271 -1.69 17.55 -20.16
CA SER A 271 -1.77 17.03 -21.53
C SER A 271 -0.69 15.98 -21.78
N VAL A 272 -0.81 15.27 -22.91
CA VAL A 272 0.21 14.32 -23.39
C VAL A 272 1.58 15.00 -23.49
N ASP A 273 1.65 16.21 -24.03
CA ASP A 273 2.91 16.93 -24.22
C ASP A 273 3.54 17.33 -22.89
N THR A 274 2.74 17.84 -21.94
CA THR A 274 3.25 18.17 -20.60
C THR A 274 3.71 16.93 -19.85
N PHE A 275 3.10 15.77 -20.12
CA PHE A 275 3.54 14.50 -19.53
C PHE A 275 4.86 14.02 -20.15
N LYS A 276 5.01 14.07 -21.48
CA LYS A 276 6.27 13.74 -22.15
C LYS A 276 7.41 14.65 -21.65
N ALA A 277 7.15 15.95 -21.53
CA ALA A 277 8.12 16.90 -20.97
C ALA A 277 8.51 16.54 -19.52
N LYS A 278 7.55 16.13 -18.69
CA LYS A 278 7.82 15.66 -17.32
C LYS A 278 8.72 14.41 -17.32
N ILE A 279 8.47 13.44 -18.21
CA ILE A 279 9.34 12.25 -18.32
C ILE A 279 10.77 12.65 -18.72
N GLU A 280 10.95 13.57 -19.67
CA GLU A 280 12.27 14.08 -20.04
C GLU A 280 12.98 14.79 -18.88
N GLN A 281 12.25 15.56 -18.06
CA GLN A 281 12.81 16.19 -16.87
C GLN A 281 13.28 15.16 -15.83
N ILE A 282 12.50 14.10 -15.62
CA ILE A 282 12.89 12.98 -14.73
C ILE A 282 14.16 12.31 -15.26
N LYS A 283 14.21 12.01 -16.56
CA LYS A 283 15.37 11.39 -17.22
C LYS A 283 16.63 12.25 -17.18
N ALA A 284 16.49 13.56 -17.23
CA ALA A 284 17.63 14.48 -17.13
C ALA A 284 18.31 14.43 -15.75
N ARG A 285 17.58 14.05 -14.70
CA ARG A 285 18.09 13.88 -13.33
C ARG A 285 18.62 12.47 -13.13
N ARG A 286 19.88 12.24 -13.51
CA ARG A 286 20.51 10.90 -13.44
C ARG A 286 20.49 10.25 -12.05
N ASP A 287 20.41 11.04 -10.98
CA ASP A 287 20.33 10.55 -9.59
C ASP A 287 18.90 10.18 -9.16
N SER A 288 17.89 10.63 -9.91
CA SER A 288 16.48 10.36 -9.63
C SER A 288 15.92 9.16 -10.38
N ILE A 289 16.67 8.59 -11.34
CA ILE A 289 16.24 7.39 -12.07
C ILE A 289 16.57 6.13 -11.25
N PRO A 290 15.60 5.25 -11.02
CA PRO A 290 15.82 3.99 -10.33
C PRO A 290 16.90 3.14 -10.97
N LYS A 291 17.84 2.66 -10.13
CA LYS A 291 18.98 1.84 -10.54
C LYS A 291 19.14 0.66 -9.59
N TRP A 292 19.36 -0.50 -10.18
CA TRP A 292 19.57 -1.77 -9.49
C TRP A 292 20.81 -2.43 -10.09
N SER A 293 21.95 -2.27 -9.42
CA SER A 293 23.25 -2.70 -9.93
C SER A 293 23.55 -2.08 -11.32
N PHE A 294 23.66 -2.88 -12.38
CA PHE A 294 23.92 -2.42 -13.75
C PHE A 294 22.63 -2.11 -14.52
N HIS A 295 21.46 -2.37 -13.94
CA HIS A 295 20.17 -2.09 -14.55
C HIS A 295 19.69 -0.68 -14.17
N THR A 296 19.42 0.17 -15.15
CA THR A 296 18.77 1.47 -14.97
C THR A 296 17.37 1.37 -15.55
N LEU A 297 16.38 1.91 -14.83
CA LEU A 297 14.99 1.91 -15.30
C LEU A 297 14.86 2.65 -16.64
N ASP A 298 14.30 1.98 -17.64
CA ASP A 298 13.91 2.59 -18.91
C ASP A 298 12.44 3.05 -18.85
N LEU A 299 12.25 4.35 -18.63
CA LEU A 299 10.91 4.94 -18.58
C LEU A 299 10.25 5.00 -19.96
N ASP A 300 11.03 5.17 -21.03
CA ASP A 300 10.46 5.24 -22.38
C ASP A 300 9.90 3.90 -22.81
N GLU A 301 10.60 2.81 -22.49
CA GLU A 301 10.12 1.45 -22.75
C GLU A 301 8.83 1.18 -21.98
N LEU A 302 8.82 1.40 -20.65
CA LEU A 302 7.65 1.08 -19.81
C LEU A 302 6.40 1.89 -20.11
N ILE A 303 6.58 3.14 -20.55
CA ILE A 303 5.49 4.07 -20.84
C ILE A 303 5.12 4.02 -22.34
N GLY A 304 6.03 3.63 -23.22
CA GLY A 304 5.83 3.78 -24.67
C GLY A 304 5.64 5.26 -25.05
N THR A 305 6.52 6.14 -24.57
CA THR A 305 6.38 7.62 -24.68
C THR A 305 6.17 8.11 -26.11
N SER A 306 6.76 7.45 -27.11
CA SER A 306 6.57 7.77 -28.53
C SER A 306 5.12 7.58 -29.01
N GLU A 307 4.42 6.57 -28.48
CA GLU A 307 3.08 6.16 -28.93
C GLU A 307 1.94 6.91 -28.22
N LEU A 308 2.21 7.55 -27.08
CA LEU A 308 1.20 8.27 -26.31
C LEU A 308 0.49 9.34 -27.13
N GLY A 309 -0.85 9.30 -27.13
CA GLY A 309 -1.71 10.29 -27.78
C GLY A 309 -1.59 10.35 -29.31
N THR A 310 -1.07 9.31 -29.95
CA THR A 310 -0.91 9.27 -31.42
C THR A 310 -2.20 8.93 -32.16
N VAL A 311 -3.20 8.37 -31.48
CA VAL A 311 -4.54 8.06 -32.00
C VAL A 311 -5.54 9.02 -31.38
N ARG A 312 -6.36 9.69 -32.21
CA ARG A 312 -7.40 10.62 -31.75
C ARG A 312 -8.55 9.89 -31.05
#